data_AF-A0A969Z151-F1
#
_entry.id   AF-A0A969Z151-F1
#
_cell.length_a   1.000
_cell.length_b   1.000
_cell.length_c   1.000
_cell.angle_alpha   90.00
_cell.angle_beta   90.00
_cell.angle_gamma   90.00
#
_symmetry.space_group_name_H-M   'P 1'
#
loop_
_entity.id
_entity.type
_entity.pdbx_description
1 polymer ?
#
loop_
_entity_poly.entity_id
_entity_poly.type
_entity_poly.pdbx_seq_one_letter_code
_entity_poly.pdbx_strand_id
1 'polypeptide(L)'
;MLKVGFTTTIPVEVILAANKIPIDLNNVFVNAPNSLAMVEFAEEAGYPRTTCGWIKGLYTAALDYNLEALVAVMVGDCSNTQALMETLFLKGLNTIPFAYPFDRDMDMLKAHIYKFMTAFGVDMPEVLQVKHELQPIRDLLKILDLMTWQENIVKGAENHYFLVSSSD
;
A
#
# COMPACT_ATOMS: atom_id res chain seq x y z
N MET A 1 -2.94 -13.97 12.15
CA MET A 1 -1.84 -13.06 11.79
C MET A 1 -2.35 -11.63 11.88
N LEU A 2 -1.49 -10.69 12.27
CA LEU A 2 -1.86 -9.28 12.40
C LEU A 2 -1.88 -8.62 11.01
N LYS A 3 -2.78 -7.64 10.82
CA LYS A 3 -2.95 -6.92 9.54
C LYS A 3 -2.15 -5.63 9.53
N VAL A 4 -1.44 -5.38 8.44
CA VAL A 4 -0.67 -4.15 8.21
C VAL A 4 -1.19 -3.51 6.95
N GLY A 5 -1.82 -2.35 7.10
CA GLY A 5 -2.29 -1.57 5.95
C GLY A 5 -1.15 -0.83 5.28
N PHE A 6 -1.30 -0.48 4.01
CA PHE A 6 -0.41 0.45 3.33
C PHE A 6 -1.17 1.36 2.35
N THR A 7 -0.61 2.53 2.09
CA THR A 7 -1.27 3.59 1.29
C THR A 7 -1.01 3.49 -0.21
N THR A 8 0.04 2.79 -0.63
CA THR A 8 0.44 2.57 -2.03
C THR A 8 1.51 1.47 -2.06
N THR A 9 1.96 1.07 -3.25
CA THR A 9 2.98 0.04 -3.43
C THR A 9 4.22 0.30 -2.57
N ILE A 10 4.59 -0.71 -1.78
CA ILE A 10 5.75 -0.74 -0.89
C ILE A 10 6.50 -2.07 -1.08
N PRO A 11 7.71 -2.26 -0.50
CA PRO A 11 8.36 -3.56 -0.40
C PRO A 11 7.56 -4.53 0.49
N VAL A 12 6.45 -5.08 -0.02
CA VAL A 12 5.49 -5.93 0.71
C VAL A 12 6.14 -7.16 1.34
N GLU A 13 7.27 -7.60 0.79
CA GLU A 13 8.10 -8.67 1.33
C GLU A 13 8.48 -8.46 2.79
N VAL A 14 8.65 -7.22 3.23
CA VAL A 14 8.97 -6.89 4.62
C VAL A 14 7.82 -7.28 5.56
N ILE A 15 6.57 -7.04 5.15
CA ILE A 15 5.38 -7.36 5.95
C ILE A 15 5.18 -8.88 5.99
N LEU A 16 5.32 -9.53 4.83
CA LEU A 16 5.17 -10.98 4.69
C LEU A 16 6.25 -11.74 5.47
N ALA A 17 7.51 -11.29 5.41
CA ALA A 17 8.62 -11.86 6.20
C ALA A 17 8.35 -11.77 7.70
N ALA A 18 7.64 -10.74 8.15
CA ALA A 18 7.23 -10.58 9.54
C ALA A 18 6.04 -11.46 9.95
N ASN A 19 5.58 -12.35 9.07
CA ASN A 19 4.40 -13.22 9.26
C ASN A 19 3.12 -12.41 9.53
N LYS A 20 2.97 -11.29 8.82
CA LYS A 20 1.81 -10.38 8.88
C LYS A 20 1.07 -10.38 7.54
N ILE A 21 -0.18 -9.94 7.58
CA ILE A 21 -1.04 -9.85 6.39
C ILE A 21 -0.95 -8.42 5.86
N PRO A 22 -0.32 -8.19 4.70
CA PRO A 22 -0.37 -6.90 4.02
C PRO A 22 -1.80 -6.63 3.53
N ILE A 23 -2.26 -5.38 3.62
CA ILE A 23 -3.58 -4.96 3.14
C ILE A 23 -3.42 -3.66 2.34
N ASP A 24 -3.74 -3.67 1.05
CA ASP A 24 -3.76 -2.47 0.23
C ASP A 24 -5.05 -1.68 0.52
N LEU A 25 -4.92 -0.53 1.16
CA LEU A 25 -6.08 0.29 1.48
C LEU A 25 -6.75 0.89 0.24
N ASN A 26 -6.06 0.99 -0.89
CA ASN A 26 -6.68 1.39 -2.15
C ASN A 26 -7.66 0.32 -2.63
N ASN A 27 -7.26 -0.96 -2.54
CA ASN A 27 -8.12 -2.09 -2.87
C ASN A 27 -9.32 -2.18 -1.93
N VAL A 28 -9.11 -1.97 -0.63
CA VAL A 28 -10.21 -1.91 0.36
C VAL A 28 -11.19 -0.79 0.01
N PHE A 29 -10.70 0.42 -0.26
CA PHE A 29 -11.54 1.57 -0.51
C PHE A 29 -12.31 1.49 -1.82
N VAL A 30 -11.63 1.19 -2.94
CA VAL A 30 -12.25 1.25 -4.27
C VAL A 30 -13.28 0.15 -4.49
N ASN A 31 -13.09 -1.01 -3.84
CA ASN A 31 -14.01 -2.14 -3.93
C ASN A 31 -15.11 -2.10 -2.84
N ALA A 32 -15.07 -1.12 -1.92
CA ALA A 32 -16.09 -1.00 -0.89
C ALA A 32 -17.45 -0.65 -1.54
N PRO A 33 -18.55 -1.37 -1.21
CA PRO A 33 -19.88 -1.06 -1.73
C PRO A 33 -20.37 0.33 -1.27
N ASN A 34 -19.77 0.87 -0.21
CA ASN A 34 -20.06 2.15 0.41
C ASN A 34 -18.92 3.17 0.24
N SER A 35 -18.09 3.06 -0.80
CA SER A 35 -16.93 3.96 -1.03
C SER A 35 -17.28 5.45 -1.01
N LEU A 36 -18.44 5.85 -1.55
CA LEU A 36 -18.91 7.23 -1.45
C LEU A 36 -19.17 7.67 0.01
N ALA A 37 -19.83 6.83 0.79
CA ALA A 37 -20.08 7.12 2.22
C ALA A 37 -18.78 7.16 3.02
N MET A 38 -17.76 6.37 2.64
CA MET A 38 -16.43 6.44 3.25
C MET A 38 -15.77 7.80 3.02
N VAL A 39 -15.96 8.40 1.84
CA VAL A 39 -15.48 9.76 1.57
C VAL A 39 -16.24 10.78 2.41
N GLU A 40 -17.57 10.68 2.47
CA GLU A 40 -18.43 11.58 3.25
C GLU A 40 -18.07 11.53 4.75
N PHE A 41 -17.79 10.35 5.30
CA PHE A 41 -17.36 10.18 6.69
C PHE A 41 -16.08 10.98 7.00
N ALA A 42 -15.10 10.96 6.10
CA ALA A 42 -13.88 11.75 6.27
C ALA A 42 -14.17 13.26 6.21
N GLU A 43 -15.10 13.70 5.35
CA GLU A 43 -15.52 15.10 5.29
C GLU A 43 -16.19 15.55 6.59
N GLU A 44 -17.06 14.70 7.17
CA GLU A 44 -17.66 14.92 8.50
C GLU A 44 -16.61 14.94 9.62
N ALA A 45 -15.53 14.15 9.48
CA ALA A 45 -14.39 14.16 10.38
C ALA A 45 -13.47 15.38 10.22
N GLY A 46 -13.76 16.28 9.26
CA GLY A 46 -13.09 17.57 9.10
C GLY A 46 -12.20 17.70 7.86
N TYR A 47 -12.15 16.69 6.98
CA TYR A 47 -11.44 16.82 5.71
C TYR A 47 -12.16 17.81 4.78
N PRO A 48 -11.44 18.78 4.18
CA PRO A 48 -12.04 19.64 3.16
C PRO A 48 -12.60 18.84 1.99
N ARG A 49 -13.74 19.27 1.45
CA ARG A 49 -14.33 18.68 0.23
C ARG A 49 -13.35 18.67 -0.94
N THR A 50 -12.46 19.65 -1.00
CA THR A 50 -11.41 19.81 -2.02
C THR A 50 -10.24 18.83 -1.87
N THR A 51 -10.12 18.13 -0.74
CA THR A 51 -9.09 17.09 -0.57
C THR A 51 -9.36 15.90 -1.48
N CYS A 52 -8.28 15.24 -1.94
CA CYS A 52 -8.33 14.04 -2.77
C CYS A 52 -9.29 12.98 -2.19
N GLY A 53 -10.16 12.43 -3.04
CA GLY A 53 -11.09 11.36 -2.67
C GLY A 53 -10.41 10.11 -2.12
N TRP A 54 -9.23 9.76 -2.65
CA TRP A 54 -8.43 8.64 -2.13
C TRP A 54 -8.00 8.87 -0.69
N ILE A 55 -7.45 10.04 -0.35
CA ILE A 55 -7.04 10.33 1.04
C ILE A 55 -8.21 10.21 2.02
N LYS A 56 -9.37 10.72 1.62
CA LYS A 56 -10.62 10.60 2.39
C LYS A 56 -11.06 9.15 2.53
N GLY A 57 -11.02 8.38 1.45
CA GLY A 57 -11.34 6.96 1.45
C GLY A 57 -10.38 6.10 2.29
N LEU A 58 -9.07 6.32 2.15
CA LEU A 58 -8.02 5.64 2.88
C LEU A 58 -8.09 5.93 4.38
N TYR A 59 -8.46 7.15 4.78
CA TYR A 59 -8.71 7.51 6.18
C TYR A 59 -9.77 6.60 6.79
N THR A 60 -10.93 6.49 6.14
CA THR A 60 -12.03 5.65 6.61
C THR A 60 -11.67 4.17 6.54
N ALA A 61 -11.02 3.72 5.46
CA ALA A 61 -10.57 2.33 5.30
C ALA A 61 -9.62 1.91 6.43
N ALA A 62 -8.67 2.77 6.80
CA ALA A 62 -7.71 2.50 7.87
C ALA A 62 -8.39 2.34 9.25
N LEU A 63 -9.47 3.09 9.51
CA LEU A 63 -10.21 3.01 10.75
C LEU A 63 -11.09 1.74 10.83
N ASP A 64 -11.66 1.30 9.72
CA ASP A 64 -12.58 0.16 9.67
C ASP A 64 -11.86 -1.20 9.70
N TYR A 65 -10.62 -1.28 9.21
CA TYR A 65 -9.97 -2.58 8.95
C TYR A 65 -9.25 -3.23 10.14
N ASN A 66 -9.31 -2.62 11.33
CA ASN A 66 -8.62 -3.05 12.56
C ASN A 66 -7.15 -3.44 12.32
N LEU A 67 -6.37 -2.47 11.87
CA LEU A 67 -4.96 -2.63 11.53
C LEU A 67 -4.08 -2.58 12.79
N GLU A 68 -3.02 -3.39 12.82
CA GLU A 68 -1.96 -3.26 13.82
C GLU A 68 -1.11 -2.01 13.55
N ALA A 69 -0.82 -1.75 12.28
CA ALA A 69 -0.08 -0.59 11.82
C ALA A 69 -0.47 -0.23 10.38
N LEU A 70 -0.24 1.03 10.02
CA LEU A 70 -0.36 1.54 8.66
C LEU A 70 0.99 2.02 8.16
N VAL A 71 1.47 1.48 7.04
CA VAL A 71 2.65 1.98 6.33
C VAL A 71 2.24 3.12 5.40
N ALA A 72 2.66 4.33 5.72
CA ALA A 72 2.32 5.54 4.98
C ALA A 72 3.50 5.97 4.10
N VAL A 73 3.31 6.00 2.78
CA VAL A 73 4.35 6.45 1.84
C VAL A 73 4.33 7.98 1.75
N MET A 74 5.32 8.60 2.37
CA MET A 74 5.40 10.05 2.60
C MET A 74 6.00 10.82 1.41
N VAL A 75 6.79 10.14 0.57
CA VAL A 75 7.45 10.71 -0.60
C VAL A 75 7.43 9.69 -1.73
N GLY A 76 7.18 10.17 -2.95
CA GLY A 76 7.08 9.34 -4.16
C GLY A 76 5.67 8.94 -4.55
N ASP A 77 4.66 9.41 -3.81
CA ASP A 77 3.24 9.14 -4.08
C ASP A 77 2.39 10.42 -3.96
N CYS A 78 1.63 10.62 -2.87
CA CYS A 78 0.75 11.77 -2.68
C CYS A 78 1.28 12.75 -1.62
N SER A 79 1.23 14.06 -1.89
CA SER A 79 1.60 15.11 -0.93
C SER A 79 0.67 15.18 0.30
N ASN A 80 -0.55 14.65 0.19
CA ASN A 80 -1.53 14.64 1.29
C ASN A 80 -1.37 13.46 2.25
N THR A 81 -0.46 12.51 1.99
CA THR A 81 -0.24 11.36 2.87
C THR A 81 0.24 11.78 4.25
N GLN A 82 0.94 12.91 4.37
CA GLN A 82 1.31 13.46 5.67
C GLN A 82 0.10 13.83 6.53
N ALA A 83 -0.88 14.52 5.95
CA ALA A 83 -2.11 14.87 6.66
C ALA A 83 -2.92 13.62 7.04
N LEU A 84 -2.93 12.60 6.18
CA LEU A 84 -3.52 11.30 6.49
C LEU A 84 -2.85 10.65 7.71
N MET A 85 -1.52 10.63 7.74
CA MET A 85 -0.76 10.04 8.84
C MET A 85 -1.05 10.76 10.17
N GLU A 86 -1.02 12.10 10.17
CA GLU A 86 -1.23 12.91 11.38
C GLU A 86 -2.63 12.70 11.97
N THR A 87 -3.67 12.66 11.13
CA THR A 87 -5.06 12.45 11.59
C THR A 87 -5.30 11.02 12.09
N LEU A 88 -4.70 10.00 11.47
CA LEU A 88 -4.79 8.61 11.91
C LEU A 88 -4.01 8.37 13.21
N PHE A 89 -2.87 9.02 13.37
CA PHE A 89 -2.12 9.02 14.62
C PHE A 89 -2.96 9.60 15.78
N LEU A 90 -3.70 10.69 15.54
CA LEU A 90 -4.63 11.26 16.53
C LEU A 90 -5.79 10.31 16.88
N LYS A 91 -6.11 9.35 16.02
CA LYS A 91 -7.09 8.28 16.29
C LYS A 91 -6.48 7.06 16.97
N GLY A 92 -5.19 7.10 17.29
CA GLY A 92 -4.48 6.01 17.97
C GLY A 92 -3.97 4.91 17.04
N LEU A 93 -4.03 5.10 15.72
CA LEU A 93 -3.47 4.14 14.77
C LEU A 93 -1.95 4.31 14.71
N ASN A 94 -1.21 3.21 14.85
CA ASN A 94 0.23 3.21 14.70
C ASN A 94 0.61 3.40 13.22
N THR A 95 1.31 4.47 12.89
CA THR A 95 1.73 4.79 11.52
C THR A 95 3.23 4.64 11.34
N ILE A 96 3.65 3.92 10.32
CA ILE A 96 5.06 3.67 9.98
C ILE A 96 5.38 4.42 8.68
N PRO A 97 6.21 5.47 8.71
CA PRO A 97 6.53 6.23 7.51
C PRO A 97 7.52 5.46 6.62
N PHE A 98 7.23 5.42 5.31
CA PHE A 98 8.14 4.97 4.26
C PHE A 98 8.32 6.09 3.23
N ALA A 99 9.47 6.15 2.56
CA ALA A 99 9.73 7.17 1.56
C ALA A 99 10.57 6.62 0.40
N TYR A 100 10.16 6.96 -0.82
CA TYR A 100 10.99 6.79 -2.00
C TYR A 100 11.76 8.11 -2.25
N PRO A 101 13.10 8.06 -2.41
CA PRO A 101 13.90 9.26 -2.61
C PRO A 101 13.56 9.92 -3.95
N PHE A 102 13.46 11.26 -3.95
CA PHE A 102 13.06 12.03 -5.13
C PHE A 102 14.07 11.91 -6.29
N ASP A 103 15.35 11.89 -5.97
CA ASP A 103 16.49 11.84 -6.90
C ASP A 103 16.94 10.42 -7.26
N ARG A 104 16.15 9.39 -6.91
CA ARG A 104 16.47 7.97 -7.13
C ARG A 104 17.80 7.53 -6.50
N ASP A 105 18.23 8.20 -5.42
CA ASP A 105 19.42 7.81 -4.69
C ASP A 105 19.27 6.39 -4.11
N MET A 106 20.16 5.50 -4.56
CA MET A 106 20.12 4.09 -4.21
C MET A 106 20.45 3.82 -2.74
N ASP A 107 21.31 4.63 -2.13
CA ASP A 107 21.72 4.44 -0.74
C ASP A 107 20.66 4.99 0.22
N MET A 108 19.99 6.09 -0.14
CA MET A 108 18.80 6.55 0.57
C MET A 108 17.66 5.54 0.50
N LEU A 109 17.37 4.98 -0.69
CA LEU A 109 16.34 3.94 -0.82
C LEU A 109 16.66 2.71 0.04
N LYS A 110 17.91 2.23 0.03
CA LYS A 110 18.34 1.13 0.90
C LYS A 110 18.14 1.48 2.38
N ALA A 111 18.51 2.69 2.81
CA ALA A 111 18.33 3.13 4.19
C ALA A 111 16.85 3.13 4.60
N HIS A 112 15.94 3.58 3.72
CA HIS A 112 14.50 3.52 3.96
C HIS A 112 13.98 2.08 4.07
N ILE A 113 14.47 1.16 3.22
CA ILE A 113 14.13 -0.27 3.30
C ILE A 113 14.64 -0.87 4.62
N TYR A 114 15.88 -0.60 5.04
CA TYR A 114 16.41 -1.10 6.32
C TYR A 114 15.65 -0.56 7.53
N LYS A 115 15.23 0.71 7.50
CA LYS A 115 14.37 1.30 8.54
C LYS A 115 13.01 0.60 8.59
N PHE A 116 12.44 0.31 7.42
CA PHE A 116 11.18 -0.41 7.31
C PHE A 116 11.30 -1.83 7.87
N MET A 117 12.37 -2.56 7.54
CA MET A 117 12.68 -3.88 8.10
C MET A 117 12.84 -3.85 9.62
N THR A 118 13.58 -2.86 10.14
CA THR A 118 13.75 -2.65 11.58
C THR A 118 12.41 -2.46 12.30
N ALA A 119 11.46 -1.74 11.69
CA ALA A 119 10.14 -1.52 12.27
C ALA A 119 9.31 -2.82 12.41
N PHE A 120 9.61 -3.82 11.58
CA PHE A 120 8.94 -5.13 11.60
C PHE A 120 9.78 -6.25 12.23
N GLY A 121 11.03 -5.96 12.62
CA GLY A 121 11.92 -6.91 13.28
C GLY A 121 12.40 -8.03 12.36
N VAL A 122 12.53 -7.78 11.06
CA VAL A 122 13.00 -8.76 10.06
C VAL A 122 14.36 -8.38 9.49
N ASP A 123 15.09 -9.36 8.97
CA ASP A 123 16.39 -9.18 8.32
C ASP A 123 16.36 -9.33 6.79
N MET A 124 17.47 -8.99 6.14
CA MET A 124 17.55 -8.97 4.67
C MET A 124 17.43 -10.38 4.06
N PRO A 125 18.08 -11.42 4.62
CA PRO A 125 17.83 -12.80 4.20
C PRO A 125 16.35 -13.20 4.21
N GLU A 126 15.61 -12.92 5.29
CA GLU A 126 14.17 -13.23 5.39
C GLU A 126 13.36 -12.52 4.30
N VAL A 127 13.60 -11.23 4.09
CA VAL A 127 12.92 -10.43 3.06
C VAL A 127 13.26 -10.93 1.65
N LEU A 128 14.51 -11.29 1.40
CA LEU A 128 14.94 -11.84 0.10
C LEU A 128 14.33 -13.22 -0.16
N GLN A 129 14.16 -14.04 0.87
CA GLN A 129 13.49 -15.33 0.74
C GLN A 129 12.04 -15.15 0.26
N VAL A 130 11.29 -14.23 0.89
CA VAL A 130 9.93 -13.89 0.44
C VAL A 130 9.93 -13.33 -0.99
N LYS A 131 10.89 -12.47 -1.32
CA LYS A 131 11.04 -11.95 -2.69
C LYS A 131 11.21 -13.09 -3.71
N HIS A 132 12.01 -14.10 -3.39
CA HIS A 132 12.18 -15.28 -4.23
C HIS A 132 10.87 -16.08 -4.38
N GLU A 133 10.10 -16.21 -3.32
CA GLU A 133 8.79 -16.88 -3.33
C GLU A 133 7.74 -16.14 -4.16
N LEU A 134 7.76 -14.80 -4.16
CA LEU A 134 6.86 -13.97 -4.98
C LEU A 134 7.30 -13.84 -6.45
N GLN A 135 8.55 -14.19 -6.77
CA GLN A 135 9.10 -14.01 -8.11
C GLN A 135 8.28 -14.70 -9.21
N PRO A 136 7.84 -15.97 -9.07
CA PRO A 136 7.01 -16.64 -10.07
C PRO A 136 5.68 -15.92 -10.32
N ILE A 137 5.04 -15.40 -9.27
CA ILE A 137 3.77 -14.65 -9.39
C ILE A 137 4.01 -13.37 -10.20
N ARG A 138 5.07 -12.62 -9.85
CA ARG A 138 5.44 -11.38 -10.57
C ARG A 138 5.79 -11.64 -12.03
N ASP A 139 6.39 -12.78 -12.34
CA ASP A 139 6.69 -13.14 -13.73
C ASP A 139 5.43 -13.51 -14.52
N LEU A 140 4.46 -14.19 -13.89
CA LEU A 140 3.14 -14.42 -14.50
C LEU A 140 2.40 -13.11 -14.78
N LEU A 141 2.45 -12.13 -13.87
CA LEU A 141 1.83 -10.82 -14.08
C LEU A 141 2.45 -10.08 -15.27
N LYS A 142 3.78 -10.15 -15.45
CA LYS A 142 4.45 -9.57 -16.64
C LYS A 142 4.01 -10.25 -17.93
N ILE A 143 3.84 -11.57 -17.91
CA ILE A 143 3.33 -12.33 -19.06
C ILE A 143 1.91 -11.85 -19.39
N LEU A 144 1.07 -11.68 -18.38
CA LEU A 144 -0.30 -11.21 -18.55
C LEU A 144 -0.37 -9.79 -19.14
N ASP A 145 0.54 -8.90 -18.72
CA ASP A 145 0.73 -7.58 -19.32
C ASP A 145 1.13 -7.65 -20.80
N LEU A 146 2.09 -8.52 -21.14
CA LEU A 146 2.52 -8.74 -22.53
C LEU A 146 1.40 -9.32 -23.40
N MET A 147 0.65 -10.30 -22.89
CA MET A 147 -0.50 -10.90 -23.56
C MET A 147 -1.62 -9.88 -23.82
N THR A 148 -1.74 -8.87 -22.95
CA THR A 148 -2.70 -7.76 -23.12
C THR A 148 -2.22 -6.77 -24.18
N TRP A 149 -0.96 -6.33 -24.10
CA TRP A 149 -0.43 -5.27 -24.96
C TRP A 149 0.01 -5.76 -26.36
N GLN A 150 0.80 -6.83 -26.43
CA GLN A 150 1.40 -7.29 -27.69
C GLN A 150 0.50 -8.27 -28.45
N GLU A 151 -0.11 -9.21 -27.72
CA GLU A 151 -0.86 -10.31 -28.33
C GLU A 151 -2.37 -10.01 -28.42
N ASN A 152 -2.85 -9.03 -27.64
CA ASN A 152 -4.26 -8.62 -27.56
C ASN A 152 -5.23 -9.80 -27.27
N ILE A 153 -4.78 -10.76 -26.46
CA ILE A 153 -5.55 -11.96 -26.09
C ILE A 153 -6.17 -11.89 -24.70
N VAL A 154 -5.57 -11.11 -23.78
CA VAL A 154 -6.13 -10.82 -22.46
C VAL A 154 -6.81 -9.46 -22.50
N LYS A 155 -8.02 -9.32 -21.93
CA LYS A 155 -8.71 -8.03 -21.91
C LYS A 155 -8.10 -7.11 -20.86
N GLY A 156 -8.11 -5.81 -21.13
CA GLY A 156 -7.60 -4.81 -20.19
C GLY A 156 -8.25 -4.87 -18.80
N ALA A 157 -9.54 -5.22 -18.70
CA ALA A 157 -10.22 -5.40 -17.42
C ALA A 157 -9.69 -6.60 -16.62
N GLU A 158 -9.39 -7.72 -17.29
CA GLU A 158 -8.80 -8.91 -16.66
C GLU A 158 -7.37 -8.60 -16.21
N ASN A 159 -6.60 -7.91 -17.04
CA ASN A 159 -5.25 -7.46 -16.69
C ASN A 159 -5.25 -6.54 -15.48
N HIS A 160 -6.08 -5.51 -15.51
CA HIS A 160 -6.22 -4.59 -14.39
C HIS A 160 -6.58 -5.31 -13.09
N TYR A 161 -7.54 -6.24 -13.14
CA TYR A 161 -7.94 -7.01 -11.97
C TYR A 161 -6.76 -7.80 -11.36
N PHE A 162 -6.02 -8.55 -12.17
CA PHE A 162 -4.91 -9.36 -11.67
C PHE A 162 -3.73 -8.52 -11.17
N LEU A 163 -3.37 -7.44 -11.86
CA LEU A 163 -2.28 -6.56 -11.45
C LEU A 163 -2.58 -5.86 -10.12
N VAL A 164 -3.79 -5.32 -10.00
CA VAL A 164 -4.19 -4.57 -8.80
C VAL A 164 -4.43 -5.51 -7.62
N SER A 165 -5.03 -6.69 -7.83
CA SER A 165 -5.26 -7.66 -6.75
C SER A 165 -3.99 -8.39 -6.29
N SER A 166 -2.84 -8.12 -6.91
CA SER A 166 -1.54 -8.72 -6.53
C SER A 166 -0.66 -7.76 -5.72
N SER A 167 -1.20 -6.60 -5.29
CA SER A 167 -0.51 -5.66 -4.40
C SER A 167 -0.38 -6.16 -2.96
N ASP A 168 -1.34 -6.96 -2.49
CA ASP A 168 -1.48 -7.47 -1.14
C ASP A 168 -1.80 -8.98 -1.09
#